data_AF-A0A2A7NGY0-F1
#
_entry.id   AF-A0A2A7NGY0-F1
#
_cell.length_a   1.000
_cell.length_b   1.000
_cell.length_c   1.000
_cell.angle_alpha   90.00
_cell.angle_beta   90.00
_cell.angle_gamma   90.00
#
_symmetry.space_group_name_H-M   'P 1'
#
loop_
_entity.id
_entity.type
_entity.pdbx_description
1 polymer ?
#
loop_
_entity_poly.entity_id
_entity_poly.type
_entity_poly.pdbx_seq_one_letter_code
_entity_poly.pdbx_strand_id
1 'polypeptide(L)'
;MDDINATTWPTEWNGELIDLLSVLSRLVELEPAQADLLNAILAKPVASYTDLASAGVTWPGPHANDVQRIPNYAEADQGDQSEGLDGQLGFTFGGT
;
A
#
# COMPACT_ATOMS: atom_id res chain seq x y z
N MET A 1 19.16 -27.30 8.75
CA MET A 1 18.95 -25.89 8.41
C MET A 1 20.30 -25.26 8.03
N ASP A 2 21.13 -26.01 7.28
CA ASP A 2 22.49 -25.63 6.88
C ASP A 2 22.58 -25.29 5.38
N ASP A 3 21.46 -25.38 4.66
CA ASP A 3 21.37 -25.17 3.21
C ASP A 3 21.51 -23.70 2.77
N ILE A 4 21.61 -22.77 3.72
CA ILE A 4 21.68 -21.32 3.46
C ILE A 4 23.12 -20.76 3.49
N ASN A 5 24.11 -21.54 3.95
CA ASN A 5 25.51 -21.11 3.93
C ASN A 5 26.26 -21.71 2.75
N ALA A 6 26.20 -21.03 1.60
CA ALA A 6 27.09 -21.38 0.50
C ALA A 6 28.55 -21.26 0.95
N THR A 7 29.29 -22.38 0.87
CA THR A 7 30.70 -22.44 1.28
C THR A 7 31.66 -21.89 0.22
N THR A 8 31.12 -21.57 -0.95
CA THR A 8 31.82 -20.96 -2.08
C THR A 8 30.89 -19.97 -2.78
N TRP A 9 31.47 -18.93 -3.39
CA TRP A 9 30.73 -17.90 -4.11
C TRP A 9 30.40 -18.40 -5.53
N PRO A 10 29.13 -18.70 -5.84
CA PRO A 10 28.71 -19.05 -7.19
C PRO A 10 28.89 -17.85 -8.13
N THR A 11 29.19 -18.12 -9.39
CA THR A 11 29.48 -17.03 -10.34
C THR A 11 28.22 -16.22 -10.66
N GLU A 12 27.04 -16.85 -10.61
CA GLU A 12 25.74 -16.21 -10.78
C GLU A 12 25.44 -15.11 -9.75
N TRP A 13 25.95 -15.24 -8.52
CA TRP A 13 25.72 -14.25 -7.44
C TRP A 13 26.39 -12.91 -7.73
N ASN A 14 27.42 -12.88 -8.57
CA ASN A 14 27.99 -11.61 -9.02
C ASN A 14 26.98 -10.80 -9.83
N GLY A 15 26.20 -11.46 -10.71
CA GLY A 15 25.17 -10.80 -11.50
C GLY A 15 24.07 -10.23 -10.60
N GLU A 16 23.53 -11.07 -9.71
CA GLU A 16 22.49 -10.66 -8.77
C GLU A 16 22.95 -9.52 -7.84
N LEU A 17 24.21 -9.57 -7.38
CA LEU A 17 24.79 -8.50 -6.57
C LEU A 17 24.92 -7.19 -7.36
N ILE A 18 25.35 -7.24 -8.62
CA ILE A 18 25.47 -6.06 -9.48
C ILE A 18 24.09 -5.46 -9.76
N ASP A 19 23.07 -6.29 -9.99
CA ASP A 19 21.71 -5.85 -10.20
C ASP A 19 21.15 -5.18 -8.93
N LEU A 20 21.35 -5.79 -7.76
CA LEU A 20 20.96 -5.20 -6.48
C LEU A 20 21.66 -3.86 -6.24
N LEU A 21 22.97 -3.79 -6.46
CA LEU A 21 23.73 -2.55 -6.32
C LEU A 21 23.24 -1.48 -7.29
N SER A 22 22.91 -1.85 -8.52
CA SER A 22 22.37 -0.91 -9.52
C SER A 22 21.02 -0.35 -9.09
N VAL A 23 20.12 -1.19 -8.56
CA VAL A 23 18.83 -0.76 -8.01
C VAL A 23 19.04 0.17 -6.81
N LEU A 24 19.92 -0.21 -5.87
CA LEU A 24 20.21 0.61 -4.70
C LEU A 24 20.83 1.96 -5.08
N SER A 25 21.78 1.98 -6.01
CA SER A 25 22.33 3.23 -6.56
C SER A 25 21.24 4.09 -7.16
N ARG A 26 20.32 3.50 -7.94
CA ARG A 26 19.22 4.25 -8.56
C ARG A 26 18.25 4.82 -7.53
N LEU A 27 17.98 4.09 -6.45
CA LEU A 27 17.13 4.58 -5.35
C LEU A 27 17.81 5.74 -4.59
N VAL A 28 19.10 5.62 -4.32
CA VAL A 28 19.88 6.69 -3.66
C VAL A 28 19.94 7.95 -4.53
N GLU A 29 20.12 7.80 -5.84
CA GLU A 29 20.09 8.94 -6.78
C GLU A 29 18.73 9.67 -6.80
N LEU A 30 17.64 8.97 -6.51
CA LEU A 30 16.29 9.52 -6.55
C LEU A 30 15.93 10.32 -5.28
N GLU A 31 16.58 10.02 -4.16
CA GLU A 31 16.27 10.60 -2.84
C GLU A 31 16.32 12.13 -2.81
N PRO A 32 17.33 12.83 -3.39
CA PRO A 32 17.36 14.28 -3.40
C PRO A 32 16.17 14.89 -4.15
N ALA A 33 15.80 14.31 -5.30
CA ALA A 33 14.66 14.80 -6.09
C ALA A 33 13.32 14.61 -5.36
N GLN A 34 13.18 13.52 -4.58
CA GLN A 34 12.01 13.29 -3.74
C GLN A 34 11.94 14.30 -2.58
N ALA A 35 13.07 14.56 -1.92
CA ALA A 35 13.17 15.55 -0.85
C ALA A 35 12.85 16.96 -1.37
N ASP A 36 13.37 17.35 -2.53
CA ASP A 36 13.09 18.64 -3.17
C ASP A 36 11.62 18.80 -3.51
N LEU A 37 11.00 17.77 -4.10
CA LEU A 37 9.57 17.78 -4.39
C LEU A 37 8.72 17.90 -3.12
N LEU A 38 9.06 17.13 -2.08
CA LEU A 38 8.36 17.19 -0.80
C LEU A 38 8.47 18.58 -0.17
N ASN A 39 9.69 19.15 -0.14
CA ASN A 39 9.92 20.51 0.35
C ASN A 39 9.13 21.54 -0.45
N ALA A 40 9.07 21.41 -1.78
CA ALA A 40 8.29 22.30 -2.64
C ALA A 40 6.78 22.21 -2.37
N ILE A 41 6.27 21.02 -2.03
CA ILE A 41 4.87 20.83 -1.63
C ILE A 41 4.62 21.46 -0.27
N LEU A 42 5.46 21.16 0.72
CA LEU A 42 5.31 21.65 2.09
C LEU A 42 5.48 23.18 2.20
N ALA A 43 6.27 23.80 1.32
CA ALA A 43 6.45 25.24 1.27
C ALA A 43 5.22 25.99 0.71
N LYS A 44 4.26 25.29 0.08
CA LYS A 44 3.07 25.94 -0.48
C LYS A 44 2.01 26.16 0.62
N PRO A 45 1.35 27.33 0.63
CA PRO A 45 0.20 27.56 1.51
C PRO A 45 -0.89 26.52 1.26
N VAL A 46 -1.49 26.02 2.33
CA VAL A 46 -2.68 25.17 2.24
C VAL A 46 -3.84 26.04 1.77
N ALA A 47 -4.51 25.63 0.69
CA ALA A 47 -5.69 26.33 0.20
C ALA A 47 -6.81 26.21 1.23
N SER A 48 -7.40 27.34 1.61
CA SER A 48 -8.59 27.35 2.47
C SER A 48 -9.82 26.86 1.70
N TYR A 49 -10.87 26.52 2.44
CA TYR A 49 -12.17 26.19 1.85
C TYR A 49 -12.66 27.28 0.87
N THR A 50 -12.44 28.55 1.22
CA THR A 50 -12.81 29.71 0.41
C THR A 50 -11.96 29.82 -0.86
N ASP A 51 -10.66 29.54 -0.78
CA ASP A 51 -9.77 29.55 -1.94
C ASP A 51 -10.19 28.47 -2.95
N LEU A 52 -10.51 27.28 -2.44
CA LEU A 52 -11.02 26.16 -3.26
C LEU A 52 -12.40 26.48 -3.85
N ALA A 53 -13.32 27.06 -3.07
CA ALA A 53 -14.63 27.47 -3.57
C ALA A 53 -14.53 28.54 -4.67
N SER A 54 -13.60 29.49 -4.52
CA SER A 54 -13.32 30.52 -5.52
C SER A 54 -12.73 29.95 -6.81
N ALA A 55 -12.02 28.81 -6.72
CA ALA A 55 -11.53 28.04 -7.86
C ALA A 55 -12.61 27.14 -8.51
N GLY A 56 -13.86 27.19 -8.02
CA GLY A 56 -14.99 26.43 -8.57
C GLY A 56 -15.25 25.09 -7.87
N VAL A 57 -14.54 24.77 -6.79
CA VAL A 57 -14.82 23.56 -6.01
C VAL A 57 -16.15 23.72 -5.29
N THR A 58 -17.09 22.83 -5.60
CA THR A 58 -18.40 22.78 -4.95
C THR A 58 -18.42 21.66 -3.93
N TRP A 59 -18.83 21.98 -2.71
CA TRP A 59 -18.91 21.01 -1.64
C TRP A 59 -20.35 20.53 -1.47
N PRO A 60 -20.57 19.23 -1.20
CA PRO A 60 -21.89 18.74 -0.86
C PRO A 60 -22.39 19.44 0.41
N GLY A 61 -23.62 19.95 0.38
CA GLY A 61 -24.26 20.53 1.56
C GLY A 61 -24.55 19.48 2.65
N PRO A 62 -24.99 19.89 3.85
CA PRO A 62 -25.19 19.00 5.00
C PRO A 62 -26.16 17.82 4.77
N HIS A 63 -27.01 17.90 3.74
CA HIS A 63 -28.01 16.87 3.38
C HIS A 63 -27.77 16.28 1.99
N ALA A 64 -26.60 16.51 1.40
CA ALA A 64 -26.27 15.89 0.13
C ALA A 64 -26.01 14.39 0.37
N ASN A 65 -26.83 13.53 -0.23
CA ASN A 65 -26.58 12.09 -0.31
C ASN A 65 -25.40 11.82 -1.26
N ASP A 66 -24.21 12.23 -0.84
CA ASP A 66 -22.97 12.05 -1.58
C ASP A 66 -22.49 10.61 -1.44
N VAL A 67 -22.78 9.80 -2.47
CA VAL A 67 -22.38 8.39 -2.56
C VAL A 67 -20.86 8.22 -2.44
N GLN A 68 -20.05 9.24 -2.76
CA GLN A 68 -18.58 9.18 -2.62
C GLN A 68 -18.10 9.31 -1.16
N ARG A 69 -18.94 9.82 -0.25
CA ARG A 69 -18.62 9.94 1.18
C ARG A 69 -19.15 8.79 2.03
N ILE A 70 -19.95 7.92 1.45
CA ILE A 70 -20.52 6.75 2.13
C ILE A 70 -19.57 5.58 1.91
N PRO A 71 -18.96 5.01 2.97
CA PRO A 71 -18.14 3.82 2.82
C PRO A 71 -18.97 2.69 2.21
N ASN A 72 -18.44 2.00 1.19
CA ASN A 72 -19.12 0.86 0.59
C ASN A 72 -19.00 -0.37 1.52
N TYR A 73 -19.95 -0.51 2.44
CA TYR A 73 -20.03 -1.69 3.31
C TYR A 73 -20.49 -2.97 2.57
N ALA A 74 -20.93 -2.88 1.31
CA ALA A 74 -21.37 -4.05 0.55
C ALA A 74 -20.21 -5.00 0.19
N GLU A 75 -18.96 -4.50 0.17
CA GLU A 75 -17.77 -5.35 0.02
C GLU A 75 -17.33 -5.99 1.36
N ALA A 76 -17.59 -5.32 2.48
CA ALA A 76 -17.27 -5.85 3.81
C ALA A 76 -18.19 -7.02 4.18
N ASP A 77 -19.45 -6.99 3.75
CA ASP A 77 -20.45 -8.05 4.01
C ASP A 77 -20.26 -9.30 3.14
N GLN A 78 -19.55 -9.18 2.00
CA GLN A 78 -19.22 -10.33 1.13
C GLN A 78 -18.16 -11.27 1.74
N GLY A 79 -17.47 -10.84 2.80
CA GLY A 79 -16.52 -11.69 3.54
C GLY A 79 -17.18 -12.63 4.55
N ASP A 80 -18.44 -12.39 4.93
CA ASP A 80 -19.10 -13.12 6.03
C ASP A 80 -20.12 -14.18 5.55
N GLN A 81 -20.45 -14.21 4.25
CA GLN A 81 -21.36 -15.22 3.69
C GLN A 81 -20.69 -16.57 3.36
N SER A 82 -19.52 -16.86 3.95
CA SER A 82 -18.90 -18.19 3.88
C SER A 82 -19.20 -19.09 5.09
N GLU A 83 -20.14 -18.70 5.97
CA GLU A 83 -20.72 -19.64 6.93
C GLU A 83 -21.79 -20.50 6.26
N GLY A 84 -21.37 -21.71 5.84
CA GLY A 84 -22.33 -22.77 5.57
C GLY A 84 -21.89 -23.84 4.58
N LEU A 85 -20.59 -24.14 4.43
CA LEU A 85 -20.17 -25.40 3.79
C LEU A 85 -19.00 -26.01 4.56
N ASP A 86 -19.32 -27.11 5.22
CA ASP A 86 -18.48 -28.15 5.82
C ASP A 86 -16.97 -28.10 5.54
N GLY A 87 -16.20 -28.25 6.62
CA GLY A 87 -14.96 -29.02 6.58
C GLY A 87 -13.68 -28.27 6.19
N GLN A 88 -13.54 -27.00 6.58
CA GLN A 88 -12.25 -26.34 6.46
C GLN A 88 -11.33 -26.77 7.62
N LEU A 89 -10.39 -27.65 7.27
CA LEU A 89 -9.26 -28.17 8.07
C LEU A 89 -9.58 -29.46 8.84
N GLY A 90 -9.40 -30.60 8.16
CA GLY A 90 -9.62 -31.97 8.63
C GLY A 90 -8.78 -32.40 9.83
N PHE A 91 -9.11 -31.88 11.01
CA PHE A 91 -8.68 -32.41 12.30
C PHE A 91 -9.91 -32.55 13.20
N THR A 92 -10.34 -33.79 13.43
CA THR A 92 -11.34 -34.12 14.45
C THR A 92 -10.65 -34.16 15.81
N PHE A 93 -10.94 -33.19 16.69
CA PHE A 93 -10.64 -33.35 18.11
C PHE A 93 -11.69 -34.28 18.73
N GLY A 94 -11.41 -35.58 18.67
CA GLY A 94 -12.20 -36.60 19.36
C GLY A 94 -11.98 -36.50 20.86
N GLY A 95 -13.04 -36.22 21.61
CA GLY A 95 -13.11 -36.39 23.06
C GLY A 95 -13.93 -37.63 23.39
N THR A 96 -13.28 -38.60 24.03
CA THR A 96 -13.66 -39.32 25.27
C THR A 96 -12.48 -40.20 25.68
#